data_AF-A0A356ARX1-F1
#
_entry.id   AF-A0A356ARX1-F1
#
_cell.length_a   1.000
_cell.length_b   1.000
_cell.length_c   1.000
_cell.angle_alpha   90.00
_cell.angle_beta   90.00
_cell.angle_gamma   90.00
#
_symmetry.space_group_name_H-M   'P 1'
#
loop_
_entity.id
_entity.type
_entity.pdbx_description
1 polymer ?
#
loop_
_entity_poly.entity_id
_entity_poly.type
_entity_poly.pdbx_seq_one_letter_code
_entity_poly.pdbx_strand_id
1 'polypeptide(L)'
;MQIMDAYSNTFSSIGRRTTGTKAGKYAIVGPDWKGVLPSGLKEVKSPTNTAWIIGRVLSKGEDDMDEAIKILKLFTLTSLDESSNPYVIKPANKLLLENKVEDLCAMEFFKSMTDLMILNPTTDYEAYEKQFEHIGINRTYGFDASILDPDTIAGLNRAATDAFLKISNSLDQVDHRINNEWLIYTGVGTYGDQFLKRALVAFMGLGANVDEEATLPRTFNDEQGYQLNGGHNYILRFNKDQLPPVEAFWSVTMYDKNFYLVPNDINRYAISDYTPGLKYNDDGSLDIYMQKNPPINHESNWLPAPQDDFNLVLRLYQPSDKILNGTYEIPGVQRVR
;
A
#
# COMPACT_ATOMS: atom_id res chain seq x y z
N MET A 1 -9.50 -0.03 -8.62
CA MET A 1 -10.04 0.68 -7.46
C MET A 1 -10.13 -0.30 -6.31
N GLN A 2 -9.29 -0.11 -5.32
CA GLN A 2 -9.26 -0.92 -4.11
C GLN A 2 -10.25 -0.33 -3.11
N ILE A 3 -11.02 -1.19 -2.44
CA ILE A 3 -11.96 -0.78 -1.40
C ILE A 3 -11.62 -1.54 -0.12
N MET A 4 -11.35 -0.80 0.95
CA MET A 4 -10.96 -1.35 2.24
C MET A 4 -11.96 -1.01 3.33
N ASP A 5 -12.08 -1.87 4.33
CA ASP A 5 -12.86 -1.62 5.54
C ASP A 5 -12.09 -0.66 6.47
N ALA A 6 -12.68 -0.33 7.63
CA ALA A 6 -12.07 0.54 8.63
C ALA A 6 -10.79 -0.05 9.26
N TYR A 7 -10.59 -1.37 9.13
CA TYR A 7 -9.46 -2.13 9.65
C TYR A 7 -8.48 -2.51 8.53
N SER A 8 -8.43 -1.70 7.47
CA SER A 8 -7.51 -1.81 6.33
C SER A 8 -7.54 -3.16 5.59
N ASN A 9 -8.58 -3.99 5.75
CA ASN A 9 -8.75 -5.16 4.92
C ASN A 9 -9.41 -4.77 3.60
N THR A 10 -8.81 -5.19 2.50
CA THR A 10 -9.38 -5.07 1.15
C THR A 10 -10.50 -6.09 0.98
N PHE A 11 -11.75 -5.64 1.10
CA PHE A 11 -12.91 -6.50 0.91
C PHE A 11 -13.44 -6.49 -0.52
N SER A 12 -13.01 -5.52 -1.35
CA SER A 12 -13.36 -5.48 -2.77
C SER A 12 -12.29 -4.80 -3.60
N SER A 13 -12.12 -5.27 -4.83
CA SER A 13 -11.31 -4.64 -5.85
C SER A 13 -12.16 -4.53 -7.10
N ILE A 14 -12.36 -3.32 -7.62
CA ILE A 14 -13.09 -3.04 -8.85
C ILE A 14 -12.09 -2.59 -9.90
N GLY A 15 -11.94 -3.33 -10.99
CA GLY A 15 -11.02 -3.00 -12.07
C GLY A 15 -10.68 -4.20 -12.94
N ARG A 16 -9.61 -4.03 -13.72
CA ARG A 16 -9.17 -4.96 -14.77
C ARG A 16 -9.19 -6.44 -14.32
N ARG A 17 -8.61 -6.75 -13.15
CA ARG A 17 -8.45 -8.14 -12.67
C ARG A 17 -9.77 -8.82 -12.30
N THR A 18 -10.67 -8.09 -11.66
CA THR A 18 -11.82 -8.67 -10.93
C THR A 18 -13.16 -8.39 -11.59
N THR A 19 -13.28 -7.26 -12.29
CA THR A 19 -14.53 -6.81 -12.93
C THR A 19 -14.38 -6.48 -14.41
N GLY A 20 -13.16 -6.52 -14.94
CA GLY A 20 -12.81 -6.05 -16.28
C GLY A 20 -12.70 -4.52 -16.37
N THR A 21 -12.58 -4.01 -17.60
CA THR A 21 -12.31 -2.58 -17.90
C THR A 21 -13.56 -1.79 -18.31
N LYS A 22 -14.73 -2.43 -18.41
CA LYS A 22 -15.98 -1.74 -18.77
C LYS A 22 -16.43 -0.83 -17.62
N ALA A 23 -17.06 0.29 -17.96
CA ALA A 23 -17.73 1.14 -17.00
C ALA A 23 -18.78 0.34 -16.21
N GLY A 24 -18.96 0.69 -14.94
CA GLY A 24 -19.92 0.02 -14.06
C GLY A 24 -20.38 0.92 -12.93
N LYS A 25 -21.55 0.61 -12.38
CA LYS A 25 -22.13 1.28 -11.20
C LYS A 25 -22.10 0.31 -10.04
N TYR A 26 -21.56 0.75 -8.91
CA TYR A 26 -21.38 -0.05 -7.71
C TYR A 26 -21.94 0.69 -6.51
N ALA A 27 -22.72 0.00 -5.70
CA ALA A 27 -23.28 0.51 -4.46
C ALA A 27 -22.45 0.00 -3.29
N ILE A 28 -21.68 0.87 -2.64
CA ILE A 28 -21.01 0.53 -1.39
C ILE A 28 -22.03 0.69 -0.26
N VAL A 29 -22.43 -0.42 0.36
CA VAL A 29 -23.44 -0.44 1.41
C VAL A 29 -22.84 -0.91 2.74
N GLY A 30 -23.31 -0.35 3.85
CA GLY A 30 -22.85 -0.75 5.19
C GLY A 30 -23.30 -2.16 5.59
N PRO A 31 -22.74 -2.72 6.68
CA PRO A 31 -23.00 -4.09 7.11
C PRO A 31 -24.50 -4.37 7.41
N ASP A 32 -25.19 -3.37 7.96
CA ASP A 32 -26.58 -3.45 8.40
C ASP A 32 -27.61 -2.99 7.35
N TRP A 33 -27.17 -2.59 6.16
CA TRP A 33 -28.09 -2.14 5.11
C TRP A 33 -29.01 -3.30 4.65
N LYS A 34 -30.32 -3.03 4.60
CA LYS A 34 -31.40 -3.98 4.21
C LYS A 34 -32.32 -3.44 3.11
N GLY A 35 -31.89 -2.40 2.40
CA GLY A 35 -32.69 -1.78 1.34
C GLY A 35 -32.77 -2.63 0.08
N VAL A 36 -33.42 -2.08 -0.95
CA VAL A 36 -33.40 -2.64 -2.31
C VAL A 36 -32.54 -1.73 -3.18
N LEU A 37 -31.57 -2.31 -3.91
CA LEU A 37 -30.72 -1.53 -4.79
C LEU A 37 -31.51 -1.08 -6.03
N PRO A 38 -31.30 0.16 -6.50
CA PRO A 38 -31.82 0.57 -7.80
C PRO A 38 -31.25 -0.34 -8.92
N SER A 39 -32.04 -0.50 -9.99
CA SER A 39 -31.66 -1.38 -11.11
C SER A 39 -30.32 -0.95 -11.73
N GLY A 40 -29.46 -1.94 -12.02
CA GLY A 40 -28.18 -1.73 -12.68
C GLY A 40 -26.99 -1.40 -11.76
N LEU A 41 -27.20 -1.29 -10.43
CA LEU A 41 -26.11 -1.21 -9.46
C LEU A 41 -25.69 -2.60 -9.00
N LYS A 42 -24.38 -2.82 -8.88
CA LYS A 42 -23.80 -4.02 -8.26
C LYS A 42 -23.51 -3.72 -6.78
N GLU A 43 -23.98 -4.58 -5.89
CA GLU A 43 -23.71 -4.44 -4.46
C GLU A 43 -22.22 -4.67 -4.15
N VAL A 44 -21.67 -3.83 -3.28
CA VAL A 44 -20.36 -3.98 -2.66
C VAL A 44 -20.56 -3.79 -1.16
N LYS A 45 -20.80 -4.89 -0.45
CA LYS A 45 -21.13 -4.84 0.97
C LYS A 45 -19.88 -4.67 1.82
N SER A 46 -19.79 -3.54 2.51
CA SER A 46 -18.70 -3.22 3.43
C SER A 46 -18.90 -3.96 4.77
N PRO A 47 -17.86 -4.61 5.31
CA PRO A 47 -17.88 -5.17 6.66
C PRO A 47 -18.07 -4.12 7.76
N THR A 48 -17.70 -2.86 7.49
CA THR A 48 -17.75 -1.75 8.44
C THR A 48 -18.52 -0.55 7.88
N ASN A 49 -18.92 0.39 8.73
CA ASN A 49 -19.62 1.61 8.30
C ASN A 49 -18.70 2.61 7.59
N THR A 50 -17.39 2.51 7.81
CA THR A 50 -16.37 3.28 7.09
C THR A 50 -15.75 2.40 6.02
N ALA A 51 -15.63 2.91 4.80
CA ALA A 51 -14.90 2.28 3.72
C ALA A 51 -13.92 3.27 3.10
N TRP A 52 -12.74 2.80 2.75
CA TRP A 52 -11.71 3.56 2.05
C TRP A 52 -11.73 3.18 0.58
N ILE A 53 -11.71 4.18 -0.31
CA ILE A 53 -11.69 3.96 -1.75
C ILE A 53 -10.37 4.51 -2.30
N ILE A 54 -9.56 3.65 -2.88
CA ILE A 54 -8.30 4.03 -3.51
C ILE A 54 -8.41 3.77 -5.02
N GLY A 55 -8.64 4.85 -5.77
CA GLY A 55 -8.63 4.87 -7.23
C GLY A 55 -7.22 5.11 -7.77
N ARG A 56 -6.79 4.29 -8.72
CA ARG A 56 -5.50 4.45 -9.43
C ARG A 56 -5.79 4.35 -10.93
N VAL A 57 -5.31 5.34 -11.69
CA VAL A 57 -5.33 5.34 -13.17
C VAL A 57 -3.89 5.34 -13.61
N LEU A 58 -3.53 4.40 -14.48
CA LEU A 58 -2.20 4.33 -15.06
C LEU A 58 -2.01 5.52 -16.01
N SER A 59 -0.87 6.19 -15.91
CA SER A 59 -0.34 7.08 -16.94
C SER A 59 1.03 6.53 -17.37
N LYS A 60 1.21 6.33 -18.67
CA LYS A 60 2.44 5.78 -19.24
C LYS A 60 3.56 6.80 -19.44
N GLY A 61 3.27 8.09 -19.23
CA GLY A 61 4.19 9.20 -19.44
C GLY A 61 3.43 10.50 -19.64
N GLU A 62 4.16 11.58 -19.94
CA GLU A 62 3.58 12.91 -20.14
C GLU A 62 2.52 12.92 -21.26
N ASP A 63 2.79 12.22 -22.37
CA ASP A 63 1.87 12.14 -23.53
C ASP A 63 0.56 11.38 -23.23
N ASP A 64 0.50 10.58 -22.15
CA ASP A 64 -0.68 9.81 -21.72
C ASP A 64 -1.42 10.47 -20.55
N MET A 65 -0.85 11.55 -19.98
CA MET A 65 -1.35 12.19 -18.77
C MET A 65 -2.75 12.78 -18.96
N ASP A 66 -3.00 13.43 -20.10
CA ASP A 66 -4.30 14.03 -20.40
C ASP A 66 -5.41 12.97 -20.48
N GLU A 67 -5.12 11.80 -21.05
CA GLU A 67 -6.08 10.71 -21.15
C GLU A 67 -6.33 10.05 -19.80
N ALA A 68 -5.27 9.82 -19.00
CA ALA A 68 -5.39 9.35 -17.64
C ALA A 68 -6.26 10.30 -16.78
N ILE A 69 -6.08 11.62 -16.92
CA ILE A 69 -6.90 12.63 -16.23
C ILE A 69 -8.35 12.59 -16.72
N LYS A 70 -8.61 12.42 -18.02
CA LYS A 70 -9.97 12.26 -18.54
C LYS A 70 -10.66 11.06 -17.90
N ILE A 71 -10.00 9.91 -17.85
CA ILE A 71 -10.52 8.70 -17.19
C ILE A 71 -10.75 8.96 -15.71
N LEU A 72 -9.81 9.62 -15.02
CA LEU A 72 -9.93 9.94 -13.60
C LEU A 72 -11.18 10.79 -13.30
N LYS A 73 -11.51 11.73 -14.19
CA LYS A 73 -12.71 12.59 -14.07
C LYS A 73 -14.03 11.85 -14.32
N LEU A 74 -14.01 10.63 -14.85
CA LEU A 74 -15.23 9.82 -15.03
C LEU A 74 -15.65 9.10 -13.75
N PHE A 75 -14.77 8.97 -12.76
CA PHE A 75 -15.14 8.42 -11.46
C PHE A 75 -16.02 9.44 -10.73
N THR A 76 -17.20 8.99 -10.31
CA THR A 76 -18.16 9.78 -9.54
C THR A 76 -18.53 9.01 -8.27
N LEU A 77 -18.84 9.74 -7.20
CA LEU A 77 -19.33 9.20 -5.94
C LEU A 77 -20.56 10.00 -5.53
N THR A 78 -21.69 9.32 -5.40
CA THR A 78 -22.98 9.90 -5.02
C THR A 78 -23.63 9.06 -3.93
N SER A 79 -24.60 9.63 -3.22
CA SER A 79 -25.47 8.86 -2.33
C SER A 79 -26.45 8.00 -3.13
N LEU A 80 -27.00 6.95 -2.49
CA LEU A 80 -27.95 6.03 -3.13
C LEU A 80 -29.31 6.66 -3.45
N ASP A 81 -29.70 7.72 -2.75
CA ASP A 81 -30.90 8.53 -3.01
C ASP A 81 -30.71 9.56 -4.14
N GLU A 82 -29.61 9.44 -4.90
CA GLU A 82 -29.27 10.27 -6.07
C GLU A 82 -29.15 11.77 -5.77
N SER A 83 -28.99 12.16 -4.50
CA SER A 83 -28.54 13.51 -4.18
C SER A 83 -27.15 13.72 -4.79
N SER A 84 -26.99 14.82 -5.51
CA SER A 84 -25.81 15.04 -6.35
C SER A 84 -24.51 15.27 -5.57
N ASN A 85 -24.56 15.35 -4.24
CA ASN A 85 -23.39 15.53 -3.40
C ASN A 85 -23.41 14.55 -2.22
N PRO A 86 -22.33 13.78 -1.98
CA PRO A 86 -22.21 13.00 -0.77
C PRO A 86 -22.29 13.94 0.45
N TYR A 87 -23.30 13.75 1.30
CA TYR A 87 -23.42 14.52 2.53
C TYR A 87 -22.46 13.98 3.59
N VAL A 88 -21.69 14.87 4.21
CA VAL A 88 -20.87 14.53 5.37
C VAL A 88 -21.76 14.47 6.61
N ILE A 89 -22.14 13.26 7.02
CA ILE A 89 -23.02 13.04 8.19
C ILE A 89 -22.29 13.35 9.50
N LYS A 90 -20.98 13.08 9.57
CA LYS A 90 -20.13 13.43 10.71
C LYS A 90 -18.80 13.99 10.21
N PRO A 91 -18.33 15.14 10.73
CA PRO A 91 -17.03 15.66 10.36
C PRO A 91 -15.94 14.67 10.77
N ALA A 92 -14.84 14.66 10.02
CA ALA A 92 -13.65 13.93 10.41
C ALA A 92 -13.18 14.38 11.81
N ASN A 93 -12.63 13.44 12.58
CA ASN A 93 -12.09 13.75 13.91
C ASN A 93 -10.92 14.73 13.74
N LYS A 94 -11.12 15.97 14.19
CA LYS A 94 -10.15 17.06 14.05
C LYS A 94 -8.77 16.69 14.62
N LEU A 95 -8.77 15.95 15.74
CA LEU A 95 -7.54 15.48 16.38
C LEU A 95 -6.69 14.64 15.41
N LEU A 96 -7.32 13.74 14.66
CA LEU A 96 -6.65 12.85 13.69
C LEU A 96 -6.32 13.54 12.36
N LEU A 97 -6.88 14.72 12.10
CA LEU A 97 -6.53 15.53 10.93
C LEU A 97 -5.30 16.40 11.18
N GLU A 98 -5.10 16.83 12.42
CA GLU A 98 -4.08 17.80 12.79
C GLU A 98 -2.83 17.16 13.41
N ASN A 99 -2.91 15.90 13.85
CA ASN A 99 -1.84 15.22 14.57
C ASN A 99 -1.58 13.84 13.98
N LYS A 100 -0.31 13.40 14.04
CA LYS A 100 0.01 12.00 13.81
C LYS A 100 -0.49 11.16 15.00
N VAL A 101 -0.77 9.88 14.76
CA VAL A 101 -1.24 8.98 15.82
C VAL A 101 -0.17 8.82 16.91
N GLU A 102 1.10 8.84 16.50
CA GLU A 102 2.30 8.80 17.34
C GLU A 102 2.42 9.98 18.30
N ASP A 103 1.82 11.12 17.95
CA ASP A 103 1.91 12.36 18.72
C ASP A 103 0.78 12.51 19.74
N LEU A 104 -0.23 11.63 19.71
CA LEU A 104 -1.36 11.66 20.63
C LEU A 104 -0.96 11.19 22.03
N CYS A 105 -1.51 11.81 23.08
CA CYS A 105 -1.42 11.19 24.40
C CYS A 105 -2.27 9.90 24.44
N ALA A 106 -1.93 8.98 25.35
CA ALA A 106 -2.58 7.68 25.41
C ALA A 106 -4.11 7.78 25.54
N MET A 107 -4.62 8.71 26.35
CA MET A 107 -6.06 8.84 26.60
C MET A 107 -6.81 9.33 25.36
N GLU A 108 -6.22 10.26 24.61
CA GLU A 108 -6.77 10.73 23.33
C GLU A 108 -6.77 9.63 22.28
N PHE A 109 -5.70 8.83 22.24
CA PHE A 109 -5.62 7.64 21.39
C PHE A 109 -6.73 6.63 21.74
N PHE A 110 -6.84 6.20 23.00
CA PHE A 110 -7.84 5.22 23.41
C PHE A 110 -9.28 5.75 23.26
N LYS A 111 -9.50 7.05 23.48
CA LYS A 111 -10.79 7.68 23.17
C LYS A 111 -11.13 7.57 21.68
N SER A 112 -10.20 7.99 20.82
CA SER A 112 -10.40 7.98 19.36
C SER A 112 -10.56 6.56 18.82
N MET A 113 -9.75 5.62 19.31
CA MET A 113 -9.85 4.19 19.00
C MET A 113 -11.23 3.65 19.38
N THR A 114 -11.69 3.93 20.61
CA THR A 114 -13.01 3.46 21.08
C THR A 114 -14.13 4.03 20.23
N ASP A 115 -14.11 5.33 19.91
CA ASP A 115 -15.12 5.96 19.05
C ASP A 115 -15.15 5.32 17.64
N LEU A 116 -13.99 4.97 17.09
CA LEU A 116 -13.88 4.30 15.79
C LEU A 116 -14.35 2.84 15.85
N MET A 117 -14.10 2.12 16.95
CA MET A 117 -14.62 0.76 17.18
C MET A 117 -16.14 0.75 17.33
N ILE A 118 -16.72 1.77 17.96
CA ILE A 118 -18.18 1.95 18.06
C ILE A 118 -18.76 2.22 16.67
N LEU A 119 -18.13 3.11 15.90
CA LEU A 119 -18.57 3.42 14.54
C LEU A 119 -18.44 2.22 13.60
N ASN A 120 -17.41 1.39 13.79
CA ASN A 120 -17.06 0.27 12.90
C ASN A 120 -17.01 -1.04 13.69
N PRO A 121 -18.16 -1.55 14.15
CA PRO A 121 -18.21 -2.78 14.93
C PRO A 121 -17.63 -3.97 14.15
N THR A 122 -16.75 -4.75 14.77
CA THR A 122 -16.37 -6.08 14.24
C THR A 122 -17.40 -7.12 14.68
N THR A 123 -17.69 -8.10 13.81
CA THR A 123 -18.54 -9.25 14.13
C THR A 123 -17.73 -10.45 14.61
N ASP A 124 -16.52 -10.63 14.07
CA ASP A 124 -15.75 -11.86 14.24
C ASP A 124 -14.88 -11.85 15.51
N TYR A 125 -14.69 -10.69 16.13
CA TYR A 125 -13.76 -10.48 17.25
C TYR A 125 -14.40 -9.88 18.50
N GLU A 126 -15.73 -9.87 18.59
CA GLU A 126 -16.47 -9.24 19.69
C GLU A 126 -16.04 -9.80 21.07
N ALA A 127 -15.85 -11.11 21.18
CA ALA A 127 -15.42 -11.75 22.43
C ALA A 127 -14.01 -11.31 22.87
N TYR A 128 -13.11 -11.06 21.92
CA TYR A 128 -11.76 -10.56 22.20
C TYR A 128 -11.82 -9.09 22.63
N GLU A 129 -12.52 -8.25 21.86
CA GLU A 129 -12.65 -6.82 22.15
C GLU A 129 -13.36 -6.54 23.48
N LYS A 130 -14.29 -7.40 23.89
CA LYS A 130 -14.98 -7.29 25.20
C LYS A 130 -14.00 -7.34 26.38
N GLN A 131 -12.85 -7.97 26.23
CA GLN A 131 -11.83 -7.96 27.29
C GLN A 131 -11.29 -6.56 27.58
N PHE A 132 -11.38 -5.63 26.62
CA PHE A 132 -10.95 -4.25 26.83
C PHE A 132 -11.85 -3.47 27.80
N GLU A 133 -13.04 -3.99 28.13
CA GLU A 133 -13.90 -3.39 29.16
C GLU A 133 -13.21 -3.36 30.53
N HIS A 134 -12.33 -4.33 30.82
CA HIS A 134 -11.55 -4.38 32.06
C HIS A 134 -10.55 -3.23 32.22
N ILE A 135 -10.25 -2.51 31.13
CA ILE A 135 -9.35 -1.34 31.10
C ILE A 135 -10.08 -0.07 30.65
N GLY A 136 -11.41 -0.05 30.74
CA GLY A 136 -12.23 1.14 30.50
C GLY A 136 -12.61 1.43 29.04
N ILE A 137 -12.23 0.56 28.10
CA ILE A 137 -12.60 0.69 26.69
C ILE A 137 -13.92 -0.07 26.47
N ASN A 138 -15.02 0.66 26.31
CA ASN A 138 -16.34 0.07 26.20
C ASN A 138 -17.06 0.50 24.90
N ARG A 139 -17.48 -0.48 24.09
CA ARG A 139 -18.17 -0.22 22.81
C ARG A 139 -19.64 0.22 22.96
N THR A 140 -20.19 0.20 24.17
CA THR A 140 -21.55 0.68 24.47
C THR A 140 -21.50 2.08 25.09
N TYR A 141 -20.62 2.29 26.07
CA TYR A 141 -20.57 3.51 26.88
C TYR A 141 -19.45 4.48 26.48
N GLY A 142 -18.55 4.06 25.58
CA GLY A 142 -17.39 4.82 25.18
C GLY A 142 -16.19 4.65 26.11
N PHE A 143 -15.29 5.62 26.06
CA PHE A 143 -14.09 5.69 26.89
C PHE A 143 -14.08 7.05 27.61
N ASP A 144 -13.93 7.02 28.93
CA ASP A 144 -13.82 8.21 29.78
C ASP A 144 -12.66 7.99 30.76
N ALA A 145 -11.55 8.68 30.53
CA ALA A 145 -10.37 8.56 31.37
C ALA A 145 -10.58 9.10 32.79
N SER A 146 -11.57 9.98 33.00
CA SER A 146 -11.79 10.64 34.30
C SER A 146 -12.36 9.72 35.37
N ILE A 147 -12.92 8.57 34.97
CA ILE A 147 -13.51 7.57 35.86
C ILE A 147 -12.59 6.35 36.09
N LEU A 148 -11.41 6.32 35.45
CA LEU A 148 -10.46 5.22 35.58
C LEU A 148 -9.60 5.38 36.85
N ASP A 149 -9.25 4.26 37.46
CA ASP A 149 -8.31 4.25 38.58
C ASP A 149 -6.87 4.58 38.10
N PRO A 150 -6.00 5.06 39.01
CA PRO A 150 -4.64 5.45 38.64
C PRO A 150 -3.79 4.33 38.02
N ASP A 151 -4.00 3.07 38.43
CA ASP A 151 -3.21 1.93 37.92
C ASP A 151 -3.61 1.61 36.48
N THR A 152 -4.91 1.67 36.15
CA THR A 152 -5.40 1.56 34.78
C THR A 152 -4.85 2.66 33.89
N ILE A 153 -4.87 3.93 34.34
CA ILE A 153 -4.29 5.05 33.60
C ILE A 153 -2.79 4.83 33.36
N ALA A 154 -2.03 4.41 34.37
CA ALA A 154 -0.61 4.11 34.22
C ALA A 154 -0.37 2.95 33.23
N GLY A 155 -1.21 1.92 33.27
CA GLY A 155 -1.17 0.78 32.36
C GLY A 155 -1.41 1.17 30.90
N LEU A 156 -2.41 2.00 30.64
CA LEU A 156 -2.73 2.49 29.30
C LEU A 156 -1.63 3.39 28.74
N ASN A 157 -1.06 4.29 29.56
CA ASN A 157 0.08 5.10 29.13
C ASN A 157 1.28 4.23 28.72
N ARG A 158 1.62 3.23 29.53
CA ARG A 158 2.68 2.27 29.19
C ARG A 158 2.34 1.48 27.92
N ALA A 159 1.10 1.02 27.77
CA ALA A 159 0.66 0.27 26.59
C ALA A 159 0.81 1.09 25.30
N ALA A 160 0.46 2.38 25.31
CA ALA A 160 0.63 3.27 24.16
C ALA A 160 2.11 3.42 23.77
N THR A 161 3.01 3.55 24.75
CA THR A 161 4.46 3.60 24.49
C THR A 161 5.01 2.27 23.96
N ASP A 162 4.67 1.16 24.62
CA ASP A 162 5.17 -0.17 24.27
C ASP A 162 4.66 -0.63 22.90
N ALA A 163 3.46 -0.20 22.49
CA ALA A 163 2.84 -0.61 21.24
C ALA A 163 3.71 -0.25 20.03
N PHE A 164 4.25 0.97 19.95
CA PHE A 164 5.09 1.38 18.82
C PHE A 164 6.38 0.57 18.71
N LEU A 165 7.02 0.27 19.85
CA LEU A 165 8.20 -0.59 19.87
C LEU A 165 7.85 -2.01 19.43
N LYS A 166 6.73 -2.56 19.89
CA LYS A 166 6.27 -3.89 19.45
C LYS A 166 5.96 -3.93 17.97
N ILE A 167 5.24 -2.93 17.45
CA ILE A 167 4.86 -2.83 16.04
C ILE A 167 6.11 -2.70 15.17
N SER A 168 6.98 -1.73 15.43
CA SER A 168 8.18 -1.48 14.62
C SER A 168 9.17 -2.65 14.59
N ASN A 169 9.19 -3.51 15.63
CA ASN A 169 10.07 -4.68 15.71
C ASN A 169 9.39 -6.01 15.32
N SER A 170 8.20 -5.97 14.71
CA SER A 170 7.41 -7.18 14.40
C SER A 170 7.54 -7.69 12.97
N LEU A 171 8.68 -7.46 12.30
CA LEU A 171 8.90 -7.91 10.91
C LEU A 171 8.77 -9.43 10.73
N ASP A 172 8.91 -10.21 11.80
CA ASP A 172 8.64 -11.64 11.82
C ASP A 172 7.16 -11.99 11.62
N GLN A 173 6.25 -11.03 11.76
CA GLN A 173 4.79 -11.20 11.58
C GLN A 173 4.36 -11.09 10.11
N VAL A 174 5.23 -10.60 9.23
CA VAL A 174 4.99 -10.61 7.79
C VAL A 174 5.73 -11.76 7.14
N ASP A 175 5.05 -12.44 6.22
CA ASP A 175 5.67 -13.44 5.37
C ASP A 175 6.66 -12.71 4.46
N HIS A 176 7.95 -12.82 4.78
CA HIS A 176 9.00 -12.15 4.04
C HIS A 176 9.95 -13.15 3.41
N ARG A 177 10.43 -12.80 2.22
CA ARG A 177 11.46 -13.54 1.49
C ARG A 177 12.54 -12.57 1.06
N ILE A 178 13.78 -13.03 1.08
CA ILE A 178 14.91 -12.33 0.49
C ILE A 178 15.35 -13.13 -0.73
N ASN A 179 15.38 -12.49 -1.89
CA ASN A 179 15.86 -13.09 -3.12
C ASN A 179 16.79 -12.09 -3.83
N ASN A 180 18.07 -12.42 -3.93
CA ASN A 180 19.10 -11.53 -4.48
C ASN A 180 19.01 -10.10 -3.91
N GLU A 181 18.97 -9.99 -2.58
CA GLU A 181 18.80 -8.74 -1.80
C GLU A 181 17.46 -8.00 -1.97
N TRP A 182 16.52 -8.53 -2.75
CA TRP A 182 15.15 -8.04 -2.77
C TRP A 182 14.36 -8.58 -1.59
N LEU A 183 13.91 -7.67 -0.72
CA LEU A 183 12.98 -7.93 0.35
C LEU A 183 11.54 -7.91 -0.19
N ILE A 184 10.86 -9.03 -0.07
CA ILE A 184 9.51 -9.26 -0.61
C ILE A 184 8.58 -9.57 0.56
N TYR A 185 7.52 -8.79 0.72
CA TYR A 185 6.45 -9.07 1.68
C TYR A 185 5.22 -9.63 0.98
N THR A 186 4.60 -10.65 1.57
CA THR A 186 3.37 -11.28 1.09
C THR A 186 2.35 -11.49 2.20
N GLY A 187 1.13 -11.88 1.81
CA GLY A 187 -0.02 -12.04 2.69
C GLY A 187 -0.50 -10.70 3.26
N VAL A 188 -0.38 -9.62 2.50
CA VAL A 188 -0.81 -8.27 2.93
C VAL A 188 -2.11 -7.87 2.24
N GLY A 189 -2.75 -6.80 2.72
CA GLY A 189 -4.01 -6.30 2.16
C GLY A 189 -5.28 -6.97 2.74
N THR A 190 -5.18 -8.15 3.35
CA THR A 190 -6.24 -8.79 4.14
C THR A 190 -5.63 -9.59 5.29
N TYR A 191 -6.00 -9.30 6.54
CA TYR A 191 -5.22 -9.75 7.71
C TYR A 191 -5.95 -10.70 8.65
N GLY A 192 -7.29 -10.70 8.65
CA GLY A 192 -8.05 -11.50 9.62
C GLY A 192 -7.69 -11.16 11.07
N ASP A 193 -7.31 -12.18 11.83
CA ASP A 193 -6.91 -12.11 13.25
C ASP A 193 -5.41 -11.81 13.44
N GLN A 194 -4.65 -11.59 12.37
CA GLN A 194 -3.24 -11.22 12.41
C GLN A 194 -3.06 -9.73 12.77
N PHE A 195 -3.49 -9.34 13.96
CA PHE A 195 -3.57 -7.94 14.39
C PHE A 195 -2.22 -7.23 14.39
N LEU A 196 -1.14 -7.90 14.80
CA LEU A 196 0.19 -7.32 14.82
C LEU A 196 0.76 -7.15 13.40
N LYS A 197 0.51 -8.11 12.49
CA LYS A 197 0.81 -7.99 11.05
C LYS A 197 0.10 -6.78 10.44
N ARG A 198 -1.21 -6.63 10.72
CA ARG A 198 -1.99 -5.47 10.27
C ARG A 198 -1.41 -4.15 10.79
N ALA A 199 -1.07 -4.09 12.08
CA ALA A 199 -0.49 -2.91 12.70
C ALA A 199 0.87 -2.54 12.09
N LEU A 200 1.73 -3.53 11.84
CA LEU A 200 3.02 -3.35 11.16
C LEU A 200 2.82 -2.80 9.74
N VAL A 201 1.92 -3.38 8.94
CA VAL A 201 1.70 -2.88 7.58
C VAL A 201 1.10 -1.47 7.59
N ALA A 202 0.21 -1.14 8.52
CA ALA A 202 -0.28 0.22 8.69
C ALA A 202 0.85 1.21 9.04
N PHE A 203 1.79 0.79 9.89
CA PHE A 203 2.97 1.58 10.27
C PHE A 203 3.95 1.77 9.11
N MET A 204 4.19 0.73 8.30
CA MET A 204 5.13 0.77 7.17
C MET A 204 4.55 1.45 5.92
N GLY A 205 3.26 1.28 5.67
CA GLY A 205 2.61 1.71 4.43
C GLY A 205 1.14 1.32 4.39
N LEU A 206 0.30 2.14 5.00
CA LEU A 206 -1.16 1.98 4.98
C LEU A 206 -1.71 1.92 3.55
N GLY A 207 -2.73 1.07 3.33
CA GLY A 207 -3.36 0.92 2.02
C GLY A 207 -2.65 -0.05 1.09
N ALA A 208 -1.91 -1.01 1.66
CA ALA A 208 -1.30 -2.11 0.92
C ALA A 208 -2.34 -2.84 0.06
N ASN A 209 -1.99 -3.11 -1.19
CA ASN A 209 -2.75 -3.97 -2.07
C ASN A 209 -2.74 -5.42 -1.56
N VAL A 210 -3.75 -6.21 -1.91
CA VAL A 210 -3.62 -7.67 -1.87
C VAL A 210 -2.58 -8.12 -2.88
N ASP A 211 -1.90 -9.23 -2.59
CA ASP A 211 -0.75 -9.70 -3.37
C ASP A 211 -1.11 -9.90 -4.87
N GLU A 212 -2.31 -10.39 -5.17
CA GLU A 212 -2.79 -10.61 -6.55
C GLU A 212 -3.02 -9.31 -7.32
N GLU A 213 -3.10 -8.18 -6.64
CA GLU A 213 -3.20 -6.86 -7.27
C GLU A 213 -1.81 -6.25 -7.46
N ALA A 214 -0.95 -6.29 -6.45
CA ALA A 214 0.43 -5.84 -6.57
C ALA A 214 1.37 -6.45 -5.51
N THR A 215 2.55 -6.89 -5.95
CA THR A 215 3.69 -7.21 -5.07
C THR A 215 4.80 -6.18 -5.28
N LEU A 216 5.36 -5.66 -4.20
CA LEU A 216 6.30 -4.52 -4.24
C LEU A 216 7.67 -4.86 -3.60
N PRO A 217 8.49 -5.76 -4.19
CA PRO A 217 9.85 -6.01 -3.71
C PRO A 217 10.67 -4.73 -3.59
N ARG A 218 11.46 -4.62 -2.53
CA ARG A 218 12.39 -3.50 -2.29
C ARG A 218 13.80 -4.01 -2.06
N THR A 219 14.80 -3.34 -2.63
CA THR A 219 16.21 -3.58 -2.27
C THR A 219 16.90 -2.28 -1.86
N PHE A 220 17.79 -2.40 -0.88
CA PHE A 220 18.76 -1.37 -0.47
C PHE A 220 20.19 -1.74 -0.88
N ASN A 221 20.42 -2.97 -1.31
CA ASN A 221 21.75 -3.52 -1.54
C ASN A 221 21.91 -4.02 -2.99
N ASP A 222 23.16 -4.04 -3.47
CA ASP A 222 23.54 -4.82 -4.65
C ASP A 222 23.55 -6.32 -4.33
N GLU A 223 23.68 -7.17 -5.35
CA GLU A 223 23.63 -8.63 -5.20
C GLU A 223 24.73 -9.21 -4.28
N GLN A 224 25.75 -8.42 -3.93
CA GLN A 224 26.80 -8.79 -2.98
C GLN A 224 26.50 -8.33 -1.55
N GLY A 225 25.36 -7.70 -1.30
CA GLY A 225 24.93 -7.24 0.02
C GLY A 225 25.48 -5.86 0.41
N TYR A 226 26.07 -5.10 -0.52
CA TYR A 226 26.55 -3.75 -0.24
C TYR A 226 25.49 -2.70 -0.55
N GLN A 227 25.35 -1.70 0.32
CA GLN A 227 24.44 -0.56 0.15
C GLN A 227 24.57 0.04 -1.26
N LEU A 228 23.43 0.19 -1.93
CA LEU A 228 23.31 0.90 -3.20
C LEU A 228 23.64 2.38 -2.98
N ASN A 229 24.69 2.83 -3.67
CA ASN A 229 25.20 4.20 -3.59
C ASN A 229 25.62 4.72 -4.97
N GLY A 230 25.24 5.96 -5.25
CA GLY A 230 25.49 6.68 -6.50
C GLY A 230 26.93 6.94 -6.92
N GLY A 231 27.90 6.64 -6.04
CA GLY A 231 29.33 6.60 -6.36
C GLY A 231 29.73 5.43 -7.26
N HIS A 232 28.82 4.50 -7.53
CA HIS A 232 29.04 3.37 -8.43
C HIS A 232 27.97 3.31 -9.51
N ASN A 233 28.25 2.50 -10.53
CA ASN A 233 27.32 2.18 -11.60
C ASN A 233 26.75 0.79 -11.38
N TYR A 234 25.48 0.59 -11.69
CA TYR A 234 24.81 -0.70 -11.51
C TYR A 234 24.00 -1.10 -12.74
N ILE A 235 23.82 -2.40 -12.92
CA ILE A 235 22.96 -2.99 -13.94
C ILE A 235 22.01 -3.98 -13.25
N LEU A 236 20.72 -3.86 -13.53
CA LEU A 236 19.73 -4.90 -13.25
C LEU A 236 19.42 -5.59 -14.59
N ARG A 237 19.88 -6.83 -14.74
CA ARG A 237 19.68 -7.63 -15.96
C ARG A 237 18.58 -8.64 -15.77
N PHE A 238 17.50 -8.50 -16.54
CA PHE A 238 16.52 -9.56 -16.72
C PHE A 238 16.90 -10.38 -17.94
N ASN A 239 17.25 -11.66 -17.75
CA ASN A 239 17.33 -12.58 -18.87
C ASN A 239 15.96 -12.71 -19.56
N LYS A 240 15.94 -13.12 -20.83
CA LYS A 240 14.71 -13.21 -21.63
C LYS A 240 13.59 -14.00 -20.95
N ASP A 241 13.95 -15.09 -20.27
CA ASP A 241 13.06 -15.98 -19.52
C ASP A 241 12.79 -15.53 -18.07
N GLN A 242 13.47 -14.46 -17.62
CA GLN A 242 13.36 -13.84 -16.31
C GLN A 242 12.74 -12.44 -16.36
N LEU A 243 12.16 -12.00 -17.49
CA LEU A 243 11.35 -10.78 -17.50
C LEU A 243 10.19 -10.93 -16.48
N PRO A 244 9.82 -9.87 -15.73
CA PRO A 244 8.82 -10.00 -14.67
C PRO A 244 7.48 -10.57 -15.16
N PRO A 245 7.04 -11.74 -14.67
CA PRO A 245 5.85 -12.42 -15.19
C PRO A 245 4.58 -11.84 -14.55
N VAL A 246 4.10 -10.74 -15.13
CA VAL A 246 2.94 -9.97 -14.68
C VAL A 246 1.89 -9.89 -15.78
N GLU A 247 0.61 -9.82 -15.41
CA GLU A 247 -0.50 -9.68 -16.34
C GLU A 247 -0.78 -8.23 -16.73
N ALA A 248 -0.44 -7.26 -15.87
CA ALA A 248 -0.71 -5.84 -16.12
C ALA A 248 0.53 -5.08 -16.60
N PHE A 249 1.44 -4.76 -15.69
CA PHE A 249 2.72 -4.11 -16.00
C PHE A 249 3.70 -4.23 -14.82
N TRP A 250 4.98 -3.96 -15.06
CA TRP A 250 5.99 -3.85 -14.02
C TRP A 250 6.81 -2.57 -14.14
N SER A 251 7.34 -2.07 -13.02
CA SER A 251 8.26 -0.92 -13.02
C SER A 251 9.35 -1.04 -11.96
N VAL A 252 10.56 -0.57 -12.24
CA VAL A 252 11.63 -0.32 -11.26
C VAL A 252 11.69 1.17 -10.98
N THR A 253 11.46 1.58 -9.75
CA THR A 253 11.46 2.99 -9.33
C THR A 253 12.56 3.25 -8.31
N MET A 254 13.23 4.39 -8.42
CA MET A 254 14.31 4.77 -7.52
C MET A 254 13.87 5.79 -6.48
N TYR A 255 14.40 5.61 -5.26
CA TYR A 255 14.23 6.53 -4.15
C TYR A 255 15.57 6.87 -3.52
N ASP A 256 15.69 8.08 -2.98
CA ASP A 256 16.82 8.46 -2.14
C ASP A 256 16.75 7.77 -0.76
N LYS A 257 17.79 7.99 0.06
CA LYS A 257 17.86 7.49 1.45
C LYS A 257 16.73 7.97 2.37
N ASN A 258 16.01 9.02 1.99
CA ASN A 258 14.87 9.58 2.71
C ASN A 258 13.53 9.10 2.11
N PHE A 259 13.55 8.15 1.18
CA PHE A 259 12.40 7.58 0.50
C PHE A 259 11.64 8.52 -0.45
N TYR A 260 12.27 9.59 -0.92
CA TYR A 260 11.72 10.47 -1.96
C TYR A 260 12.22 10.09 -3.36
N LEU A 261 11.43 10.40 -4.39
CA LEU A 261 11.88 10.28 -5.78
C LEU A 261 13.10 11.17 -6.01
N VAL A 262 14.08 10.68 -6.78
CA VAL A 262 15.35 11.36 -7.03
C VAL A 262 15.21 12.36 -8.18
N PRO A 263 15.27 13.69 -7.94
CA PRO A 263 15.24 14.70 -9.00
C PRO A 263 16.39 14.50 -9.99
N ASN A 264 16.11 14.65 -11.28
CA ASN A 264 17.09 14.50 -12.35
C ASN A 264 16.68 15.27 -13.61
N ASP A 265 17.67 15.58 -14.45
CA ASP A 265 17.52 16.48 -15.61
C ASP A 265 16.53 15.99 -16.68
N ILE A 266 16.22 14.69 -16.71
CA ILE A 266 15.31 14.07 -17.69
C ILE A 266 13.94 13.73 -17.09
N ASN A 267 13.67 14.14 -15.84
CA ASN A 267 12.43 13.85 -15.11
C ASN A 267 12.01 12.36 -15.14
N ARG A 268 12.99 11.44 -15.08
CA ARG A 268 12.74 9.99 -15.08
C ARG A 268 12.98 9.40 -13.72
N TYR A 269 11.91 8.85 -13.13
CA TYR A 269 11.95 8.29 -11.78
C TYR A 269 11.74 6.77 -11.75
N ALA A 270 11.35 6.19 -12.88
CA ALA A 270 11.17 4.75 -13.04
C ALA A 270 11.48 4.30 -14.48
N ILE A 271 11.81 3.02 -14.62
CA ILE A 271 11.76 2.27 -15.87
C ILE A 271 10.61 1.26 -15.76
N SER A 272 9.81 1.13 -16.81
CA SER A 272 8.67 0.22 -16.93
C SER A 272 8.75 -0.54 -18.25
N ASP A 273 8.04 -1.65 -18.36
CA ASP A 273 7.80 -2.35 -19.64
C ASP A 273 7.21 -1.47 -20.76
N TYR A 274 6.49 -0.40 -20.41
CA TYR A 274 5.97 0.59 -21.36
C TYR A 274 6.84 1.84 -21.51
N THR A 275 8.03 1.91 -20.90
CA THR A 275 8.92 3.06 -21.07
C THR A 275 9.23 3.29 -22.55
N PRO A 276 8.98 4.49 -23.10
CA PRO A 276 9.24 4.77 -24.50
C PRO A 276 10.71 4.53 -24.88
N GLY A 277 10.92 3.78 -25.97
CA GLY A 277 12.24 3.51 -26.52
C GLY A 277 13.06 2.48 -25.75
N LEU A 278 12.48 1.72 -24.80
CA LEU A 278 13.15 0.63 -24.10
C LEU A 278 13.77 -0.36 -25.11
N LYS A 279 15.06 -0.65 -24.95
CA LYS A 279 15.83 -1.52 -25.86
C LYS A 279 16.17 -2.84 -25.20
N TYR A 280 15.90 -3.94 -25.89
CA TYR A 280 16.35 -5.27 -25.51
C TYR A 280 17.66 -5.60 -26.20
N ASN A 281 18.46 -6.45 -25.57
CA ASN A 281 19.67 -7.00 -26.15
C ASN A 281 19.32 -8.06 -27.22
N ASP A 282 20.30 -8.46 -28.04
CA ASP A 282 20.11 -9.45 -29.11
C ASP A 282 19.68 -10.83 -28.59
N ASP A 283 20.05 -11.18 -27.35
CA ASP A 283 19.62 -12.41 -26.67
C ASP A 283 18.20 -12.32 -26.08
N GLY A 284 17.54 -11.16 -26.21
CA GLY A 284 16.22 -10.85 -25.70
C GLY A 284 16.18 -10.47 -24.21
N SER A 285 17.34 -10.32 -23.57
CA SER A 285 17.43 -9.79 -22.20
C SER A 285 17.21 -8.27 -22.16
N LEU A 286 16.93 -7.76 -20.97
CA LEU A 286 16.79 -6.34 -20.69
C LEU A 286 17.76 -5.92 -19.60
N ASP A 287 18.63 -4.95 -19.93
CA ASP A 287 19.49 -4.29 -18.96
C ASP A 287 18.89 -2.93 -18.57
N ILE A 288 18.73 -2.70 -17.27
CA ILE A 288 18.41 -1.39 -16.71
C ILE A 288 19.67 -0.83 -16.06
N TYR A 289 20.10 0.35 -16.48
CA TYR A 289 21.32 0.98 -15.99
C TYR A 289 20.97 1.98 -14.88
N MET A 290 21.60 1.85 -13.71
CA MET A 290 21.39 2.77 -12.58
C MET A 290 22.73 3.41 -12.23
N GLN A 291 22.86 4.68 -12.57
CA GLN A 291 24.10 5.44 -12.42
C GLN A 291 23.84 6.93 -12.53
N LYS A 292 24.76 7.76 -12.03
CA LYS A 292 24.61 9.22 -12.03
C LYS A 292 24.69 9.84 -13.42
N ASN A 293 25.62 9.37 -14.25
CA ASN A 293 25.84 9.90 -15.59
C ASN A 293 25.16 9.01 -16.63
N PRO A 294 24.67 9.57 -17.76
CA PRO A 294 24.04 8.78 -18.81
C PRO A 294 25.01 7.72 -19.36
N PRO A 295 24.59 6.45 -19.46
CA PRO A 295 25.39 5.41 -20.12
C PRO A 295 25.40 5.64 -21.62
N ILE A 296 26.59 5.66 -22.21
CA ILE A 296 26.79 5.87 -23.66
C ILE A 296 25.99 4.81 -24.44
N ASN A 297 25.11 5.26 -25.34
CA ASN A 297 24.25 4.43 -26.21
C ASN A 297 23.15 3.61 -25.50
N HIS A 298 22.97 3.77 -24.19
CA HIS A 298 21.96 3.04 -23.39
C HIS A 298 21.00 3.97 -22.62
N GLU A 299 20.89 5.23 -23.05
CA GLU A 299 20.13 6.28 -22.38
C GLU A 299 18.63 5.96 -22.25
N SER A 300 18.08 5.14 -23.16
CA SER A 300 16.68 4.70 -23.09
C SER A 300 16.38 3.81 -21.89
N ASN A 301 17.35 3.01 -21.44
CA ASN A 301 17.20 2.07 -20.33
C ASN A 301 17.83 2.59 -19.03
N TRP A 302 18.25 3.85 -19.02
CA TRP A 302 18.92 4.48 -17.90
C TRP A 302 17.92 5.03 -16.88
N LEU A 303 18.15 4.71 -15.61
CA LEU A 303 17.49 5.29 -14.45
C LEU A 303 18.51 6.16 -13.68
N PRO A 304 18.37 7.50 -13.72
CA PRO A 304 19.34 8.40 -13.09
C PRO A 304 19.44 8.20 -11.57
N ALA A 305 20.66 7.94 -11.09
CA ALA A 305 20.96 7.77 -9.67
C ALA A 305 21.46 9.08 -9.03
N PRO A 306 21.19 9.30 -7.72
CA PRO A 306 21.81 10.41 -6.98
C PRO A 306 23.31 10.14 -6.82
N GLN A 307 24.06 11.05 -6.18
CA GLN A 307 25.45 10.78 -5.76
C GLN A 307 25.53 10.00 -4.42
N ASP A 308 24.43 9.96 -3.68
CA ASP A 308 24.30 9.42 -2.33
C ASP A 308 23.68 8.01 -2.36
N ASP A 309 23.36 7.47 -1.18
CA ASP A 309 22.62 6.21 -1.03
C ASP A 309 21.23 6.30 -1.68
N PHE A 310 20.83 5.21 -2.32
CA PHE A 310 19.51 5.06 -2.94
C PHE A 310 18.95 3.66 -2.66
N ASN A 311 17.68 3.47 -2.98
CA ASN A 311 17.01 2.18 -2.91
C ASN A 311 16.02 2.05 -4.07
N LEU A 312 15.65 0.81 -4.37
CA LEU A 312 14.81 0.48 -5.51
C LEU A 312 13.55 -0.24 -5.06
N VAL A 313 12.44 0.05 -5.72
CA VAL A 313 11.21 -0.73 -5.61
C VAL A 313 10.87 -1.29 -6.99
N LEU A 314 10.83 -2.61 -7.08
CA LEU A 314 10.22 -3.31 -8.21
C LEU A 314 8.73 -3.42 -7.92
N ARG A 315 7.89 -2.91 -8.80
CA ARG A 315 6.43 -2.99 -8.70
C ARG A 315 5.94 -4.02 -9.70
N LEU A 316 5.23 -5.02 -9.23
CA LEU A 316 4.69 -6.12 -10.03
C LEU A 316 3.17 -6.06 -9.94
N TYR A 317 2.50 -5.54 -10.98
CA TYR A 317 1.05 -5.39 -10.97
C TYR A 317 0.36 -6.59 -11.61
N GLN A 318 -0.59 -7.18 -10.88
CA GLN A 318 -1.23 -8.45 -11.24
C GLN A 318 -0.17 -9.53 -11.51
N PRO A 319 0.67 -9.84 -10.50
CA PRO A 319 1.74 -10.82 -10.63
C PRO A 319 1.18 -12.22 -10.89
N SER A 320 1.90 -13.02 -11.68
CA SER A 320 1.56 -14.43 -11.88
C SER A 320 1.78 -15.27 -10.62
N ASP A 321 1.23 -16.48 -10.63
CA ASP A 321 1.42 -17.46 -9.55
C ASP A 321 2.88 -17.71 -9.21
N LYS A 322 3.80 -17.61 -10.18
CA LYS A 322 5.24 -17.81 -9.95
C LYS A 322 5.81 -16.79 -8.98
N ILE A 323 5.37 -15.54 -9.04
CA ILE A 323 5.78 -14.50 -8.08
C ILE A 323 5.10 -14.75 -6.72
N LEU A 324 3.80 -15.03 -6.73
CA LEU A 324 3.01 -15.20 -5.50
C LEU A 324 3.52 -16.38 -4.65
N ASN A 325 3.79 -17.53 -5.31
CA ASN A 325 4.33 -18.71 -4.66
C ASN A 325 5.85 -18.68 -4.44
N GLY A 326 6.54 -17.64 -4.91
CA GLY A 326 7.97 -17.42 -4.68
C GLY A 326 8.91 -18.27 -5.54
N THR A 327 8.44 -18.84 -6.65
CA THR A 327 9.29 -19.59 -7.61
C THR A 327 9.93 -18.72 -8.68
N TYR A 328 9.47 -17.48 -8.85
CA TYR A 328 10.16 -16.48 -9.66
C TYR A 328 11.26 -15.80 -8.87
N GLU A 329 12.49 -15.86 -9.38
CA GLU A 329 13.64 -15.16 -8.81
C GLU A 329 13.87 -13.83 -9.54
N ILE A 330 13.87 -12.74 -8.77
CA ILE A 330 14.26 -11.41 -9.22
C ILE A 330 15.79 -11.39 -9.34
N PRO A 331 16.36 -10.97 -10.48
CA PRO A 331 17.79 -10.80 -10.62
C PRO A 331 18.35 -9.81 -9.59
N GLY A 332 19.57 -10.09 -9.12
CA GLY A 332 20.31 -9.16 -8.26
C GLY A 332 20.72 -7.90 -9.02
N VAL A 333 20.84 -6.79 -8.28
CA VAL A 333 21.40 -5.55 -8.84
C VAL A 333 22.92 -5.67 -8.85
N GLN A 334 23.53 -5.65 -10.03
CA GLN A 334 24.96 -5.91 -10.18
C GLN A 334 25.74 -4.61 -10.16
N ARG A 335 26.76 -4.50 -9.30
CA ARG A 335 27.71 -3.38 -9.35
C ARG A 335 28.67 -3.56 -10.52
N VAL A 336 28.73 -2.57 -11.42
CA VAL A 336 29.69 -2.54 -12.53
C VAL A 336 31.06 -2.17 -11.97
N ARG A 337 32.07 -2.98 -12.31
CA ARG A 337 33.45 -2.81 -11.86
C ARG A 337 34.21 -1.75 -12.64
#